data_AF-A0A814MJE2-F1
#
_entry.id   AF-A0A814MJE2-F1
#
_cell.length_a   1.000
_cell.length_b   1.000
_cell.length_c   1.000
_cell.angle_alpha   90.00
_cell.angle_beta   90.00
_cell.angle_gamma   90.00
#
_symmetry.space_group_name_H-M   'P 1'
#
loop_
_entity.id
_entity.type
_entity.pdbx_description
1 polymer ?
#
loop_
_entity_poly.entity_id
_entity_poly.type
_entity_poly.pdbx_seq_one_letter_code
_entity_poly.pdbx_strand_id
1 'polypeptide(L)'
;MLQNAFPDNKNSDNRDLNNISKNTSSIIDMIQLEDFNQQIYEQFSSLLEKKKLTNQLNDSVSVQEFIAESKRLNIIEKAPFYVAKCLFTDQIVKEIEAYRILLYQVC
;
A
#
# COMPACT_ATOMS: atom_id res chain seq x y z
N MET A 1 46.71 54.13 -6.05
CA MET A 1 46.45 52.84 -5.38
C MET A 1 44.97 52.53 -5.58
N LEU A 2 44.63 51.52 -6.40
CA LEU A 2 43.24 51.17 -6.72
C LEU A 2 42.71 50.17 -5.69
N GLN A 3 41.63 50.53 -4.99
CA GLN A 3 40.88 49.65 -4.10
C GLN A 3 40.00 48.72 -4.93
N ASN A 4 40.30 47.42 -4.90
CA ASN A 4 39.39 46.39 -5.43
C ASN A 4 38.38 46.03 -4.34
N ALA A 5 37.14 46.49 -4.51
CA ALA A 5 35.99 45.98 -3.78
C ALA A 5 35.38 44.81 -4.58
N PHE A 6 35.56 43.58 -4.11
CA PHE A 6 34.76 42.43 -4.54
C PHE A 6 33.66 42.22 -3.50
N PRO A 7 32.37 42.14 -3.89
CA PRO A 7 31.32 41.79 -2.95
C PRO A 7 31.33 40.27 -2.71
N ASP A 8 31.48 39.86 -1.45
CA ASP A 8 31.25 38.49 -1.00
C ASP A 8 29.77 38.10 -1.17
N ASN A 9 29.43 37.46 -2.29
CA ASN A 9 28.12 36.81 -2.47
C ASN A 9 28.22 35.34 -2.04
N LYS A 10 28.00 35.06 -0.74
CA LYS A 10 27.94 33.70 -0.18
C LYS A 10 26.69 33.43 0.64
N ASN A 11 25.49 33.76 0.12
CA ASN A 11 24.23 33.45 0.84
C ASN A 11 23.06 32.97 -0.04
N SER A 12 23.37 32.47 -1.23
CA SER A 12 22.39 31.88 -2.16
C SER A 12 22.31 30.35 -2.04
N ASP A 13 23.45 29.66 -1.96
CA ASP A 13 23.51 28.20 -2.18
C ASP A 13 22.93 27.34 -1.04
N ASN A 14 22.92 27.84 0.20
CA ASN A 14 22.44 27.05 1.35
C ASN A 14 20.91 26.92 1.41
N ARG A 15 20.15 27.81 0.76
CA ARG A 15 18.68 27.73 0.72
C ARG A 15 18.20 26.66 -0.26
N ASP A 16 18.88 26.54 -1.40
CA ASP A 16 18.56 25.54 -2.42
C ASP A 16 18.92 24.12 -1.98
N LEU A 17 20.07 23.93 -1.33
CA LEU A 17 20.47 22.64 -0.77
C LEU A 17 19.51 22.13 0.33
N ASN A 18 19.03 23.02 1.19
CA ASN A 18 18.06 22.67 2.22
C ASN A 18 16.68 22.31 1.65
N ASN A 19 16.25 22.97 0.57
CA ASN A 19 15.00 22.65 -0.12
C ASN A 19 15.09 21.32 -0.88
N ILE A 20 16.22 21.06 -1.56
CA ILE A 20 16.47 19.78 -2.24
C ILE A 20 16.49 18.64 -1.21
N SER A 21 17.20 18.80 -0.09
CA SER A 21 17.29 17.79 0.96
C SER A 21 15.95 17.46 1.62
N LYS A 22 15.06 18.45 1.81
CA LYS A 22 13.71 18.20 2.34
C LYS A 22 12.83 17.48 1.33
N ASN A 23 12.90 17.87 0.06
CA ASN A 23 12.13 17.23 -1.00
C ASN A 23 12.58 15.79 -1.24
N THR A 24 13.88 15.51 -1.22
CA THR A 24 14.39 14.14 -1.37
C THR A 24 14.00 13.25 -0.19
N SER A 25 14.03 13.76 1.05
CA SER A 25 13.54 13.00 2.23
C SER A 25 12.06 12.63 2.06
N SER A 26 11.21 13.60 1.70
CA SER A 26 9.77 13.35 1.52
C SER A 26 9.49 12.33 0.41
N ILE A 27 10.28 12.32 -0.67
CA ILE A 27 10.15 11.35 -1.76
C ILE A 27 10.59 9.95 -1.28
N ILE A 28 11.69 9.86 -0.53
CA ILE A 28 12.17 8.59 0.03
C ILE A 28 11.11 7.99 0.97
N ASP A 29 10.52 8.81 1.84
CA ASP A 29 9.47 8.37 2.76
C ASP A 29 8.21 7.87 2.01
N MET A 30 7.84 8.53 0.91
CA MET A 30 6.73 8.08 0.06
C MET A 30 7.01 6.75 -0.63
N ILE A 31 8.21 6.57 -1.21
CA ILE A 31 8.60 5.33 -1.87
C ILE A 31 8.62 4.17 -0.86
N GLN A 32 9.19 4.39 0.32
CA GLN A 32 9.22 3.37 1.38
C GLN A 32 7.81 2.97 1.84
N LEU A 33 6.87 3.94 1.89
CA LEU A 33 5.48 3.67 2.22
C LEU A 33 4.76 2.89 1.11
N GLU A 34 5.02 3.20 -0.17
CA GLU A 34 4.48 2.44 -1.30
C GLU A 34 4.99 1.00 -1.30
N ASP A 35 6.30 0.79 -1.13
CA ASP A 35 6.91 -0.54 -1.02
C ASP A 35 6.31 -1.34 0.13
N PHE A 36 6.11 -0.69 1.29
CA PHE A 36 5.48 -1.32 2.45
C PHE A 36 4.02 -1.73 2.17
N ASN A 37 3.22 -0.84 1.58
CA ASN A 37 1.83 -1.13 1.21
C ASN A 37 1.74 -2.26 0.16
N GLN A 38 2.70 -2.31 -0.77
CA GLN A 38 2.79 -3.36 -1.77
C GLN A 38 3.11 -4.71 -1.14
N GLN A 39 4.05 -4.78 -0.19
CA GLN A 39 4.36 -6.01 0.55
C GLN A 39 3.15 -6.51 1.34
N ILE A 40 2.39 -5.62 1.98
CA ILE A 40 1.15 -5.99 2.67
C ILE A 40 0.13 -6.58 1.70
N TYR A 41 -0.06 -5.93 0.55
CA TYR A 41 -0.95 -6.41 -0.50
C TYR A 41 -0.55 -7.82 -0.95
N GLU A 42 0.72 -8.03 -1.28
CA GLU A 42 1.24 -9.32 -1.75
C GLU A 42 1.06 -10.44 -0.73
N GLN A 43 1.29 -10.16 0.56
CA GLN A 43 1.09 -11.15 1.62
C GLN A 43 -0.39 -11.55 1.73
N PHE A 44 -1.30 -10.57 1.77
CA PHE A 44 -2.72 -10.84 1.91
C PHE A 44 -3.32 -11.47 0.65
N SER A 45 -2.94 -11.00 -0.54
CA SER A 45 -3.42 -11.54 -1.82
C SER A 45 -2.91 -12.96 -2.06
N SER A 46 -1.69 -13.29 -1.64
CA SER A 46 -1.14 -14.65 -1.73
C SER A 46 -1.99 -15.66 -0.95
N LEU A 47 -2.48 -15.27 0.24
CA LEU A 47 -3.40 -16.09 1.01
C LEU A 47 -4.75 -16.28 0.28
N LEU A 48 -5.32 -15.21 -0.27
CA LEU A 48 -6.58 -15.26 -1.04
C LEU A 48 -6.45 -16.17 -2.27
N GLU A 49 -5.41 -16.00 -3.07
CA GLU A 49 -5.17 -16.81 -4.27
C GLU A 49 -4.98 -18.28 -3.93
N LYS A 50 -4.25 -18.60 -2.85
CA LYS A 50 -4.10 -19.99 -2.38
C LYS A 50 -5.46 -20.63 -2.08
N LYS A 51 -6.37 -19.91 -1.43
CA LYS A 51 -7.72 -20.41 -1.10
C LYS A 51 -8.67 -20.39 -2.31
N LYS A 52 -8.43 -19.51 -3.28
CA LYS A 52 -9.16 -19.49 -4.56
C LYS A 52 -8.88 -20.76 -5.36
N LEU A 53 -7.61 -21.17 -5.46
CA LEU A 53 -7.19 -22.39 -6.18
C LEU A 53 -7.82 -23.67 -5.59
N THR A 54 -8.10 -23.69 -4.29
CA THR A 54 -8.75 -24.82 -3.60
C THR A 54 -10.27 -24.66 -3.45
N ASN A 55 -10.87 -23.62 -4.04
CA ASN A 55 -12.28 -23.27 -3.95
C ASN A 55 -12.79 -23.15 -2.49
N GLN A 56 -11.94 -22.58 -1.63
CA GLN A 56 -12.11 -22.45 -0.18
C GLN A 56 -12.42 -21.01 0.26
N LEU A 57 -12.58 -20.07 -0.67
CA LEU A 57 -12.80 -18.65 -0.35
C LEU A 57 -14.01 -18.39 0.58
N ASN A 58 -15.05 -19.21 0.51
CA ASN A 58 -16.26 -19.07 1.33
C ASN A 58 -16.32 -19.99 2.54
N ASP A 59 -15.35 -20.88 2.72
CA ASP A 59 -15.40 -21.78 3.87
C ASP A 59 -15.12 -20.99 5.16
N SER A 60 -15.79 -21.39 6.24
CA SER A 60 -15.71 -20.66 7.50
C SER A 60 -14.29 -20.59 8.06
N VAL A 61 -13.43 -21.57 7.78
CA VAL A 61 -12.05 -21.59 8.29
C VAL A 61 -11.22 -20.57 7.53
N SER A 62 -11.27 -20.57 6.20
CA SER A 62 -10.58 -19.62 5.35
C SER A 62 -11.02 -18.18 5.60
N VAL A 63 -12.31 -17.93 5.84
CA VAL A 63 -12.80 -16.60 6.23
C VAL A 63 -12.16 -16.13 7.55
N GLN A 64 -12.07 -17.01 8.56
CA GLN A 64 -11.39 -16.66 9.81
C GLN A 64 -9.89 -16.45 9.61
N GLU A 65 -9.25 -17.21 8.72
CA GLU A 65 -7.84 -16.98 8.35
C GLU A 65 -7.64 -15.60 7.72
N PHE A 66 -8.53 -15.14 6.83
CA PHE A 66 -8.44 -13.78 6.25
C PHE A 66 -8.64 -12.69 7.31
N ILE A 67 -9.57 -12.88 8.26
CA ILE A 67 -9.77 -11.95 9.37
C ILE A 67 -8.54 -11.92 10.29
N ALA A 68 -7.96 -13.07 10.60
CA ALA A 68 -6.75 -13.16 11.42
C ALA A 68 -5.55 -12.51 10.74
N GLU A 69 -5.37 -12.76 9.43
CA GLU A 69 -4.26 -12.20 8.66
C GLU A 69 -4.39 -10.68 8.48
N SER A 70 -5.60 -10.18 8.22
CA SER A 70 -5.84 -8.73 8.14
C SER A 70 -5.59 -8.01 9.47
N LYS A 71 -5.87 -8.66 10.62
CA LYS A 71 -5.47 -8.15 11.95
C LYS A 71 -3.95 -8.16 12.12
N ARG A 72 -3.29 -9.26 11.76
CA ARG A 72 -1.82 -9.40 11.84
C ARG A 72 -1.10 -8.32 11.03
N LEU A 73 -1.64 -8.00 9.86
CA LEU A 73 -1.12 -6.98 8.94
C LEU A 73 -1.60 -5.56 9.27
N ASN A 74 -2.46 -5.39 10.27
CA ASN A 74 -3.08 -4.12 10.64
C ASN A 74 -3.82 -3.42 9.49
N ILE A 75 -4.57 -4.19 8.70
CA ILE A 75 -5.33 -3.74 7.52
C ILE A 75 -6.80 -4.11 7.57
N ILE A 76 -7.37 -4.44 8.74
CA ILE A 76 -8.75 -4.94 8.83
C ILE A 76 -9.77 -4.01 8.13
N GLU A 77 -9.62 -2.70 8.29
CA GLU A 77 -10.50 -1.70 7.64
C GLU A 77 -10.29 -1.61 6.11
N LYS A 78 -9.14 -2.08 5.62
CA LYS A 78 -8.79 -2.12 4.19
C LYS A 78 -8.94 -3.51 3.59
N ALA A 79 -9.27 -4.53 4.38
CA ALA A 79 -9.41 -5.90 3.91
C ALA A 79 -10.42 -6.04 2.76
N PRO A 80 -11.61 -5.38 2.79
CA PRO A 80 -12.53 -5.35 1.66
C PRO A 80 -11.90 -4.87 0.35
N PHE A 81 -11.08 -3.82 0.42
CA PHE A 81 -10.40 -3.26 -0.75
C PHE A 81 -9.42 -4.29 -1.35
N TYR A 82 -8.64 -4.96 -0.52
CA TYR A 82 -7.70 -5.96 -0.98
C TYR A 82 -8.38 -7.23 -1.52
N VAL A 83 -9.48 -7.66 -0.89
CA VAL A 83 -10.32 -8.76 -1.41
C VAL A 83 -10.86 -8.40 -2.79
N ALA A 84 -11.45 -7.21 -2.95
CA ALA A 84 -12.00 -6.75 -4.22
C ALA A 84 -10.93 -6.66 -5.32
N LYS A 85 -9.76 -6.07 -4.99
CA LYS A 85 -8.63 -5.94 -5.91
C LYS A 85 -8.09 -7.30 -6.39
N CYS A 86 -8.16 -8.33 -5.55
CA CYS A 86 -7.65 -9.67 -5.85
C CYS A 86 -8.67 -10.55 -6.58
N LEU A 87 -9.95 -10.46 -6.21
CA LEU A 87 -10.96 -11.42 -6.66
C LEU A 87 -11.75 -10.95 -7.87
N PHE A 88 -11.99 -9.65 -8.01
CA PHE A 88 -12.91 -9.16 -9.03
C PHE A 88 -12.26 -8.94 -10.38
N THR A 89 -12.97 -9.36 -11.41
CA THR A 89 -12.63 -9.18 -12.83
C THR A 89 -13.79 -8.46 -13.54
N ASP A 90 -13.81 -8.50 -14.87
CA ASP A 90 -14.93 -7.99 -15.66
C ASP A 90 -16.27 -8.70 -15.33
N GLN A 91 -16.21 -9.87 -14.66
CA GLN A 91 -17.38 -10.66 -14.27
C GLN A 91 -17.84 -10.39 -12.83
N ILE A 92 -17.58 -9.19 -12.31
CA ILE A 92 -17.82 -8.78 -10.92
C ILE A 92 -19.20 -9.15 -10.37
N VAL A 93 -20.28 -9.04 -11.16
CA VAL A 93 -21.63 -9.38 -10.71
C VAL A 93 -21.75 -10.85 -10.31
N LYS A 94 -21.13 -11.76 -11.08
CA LYS A 94 -21.12 -13.19 -10.76
C LYS A 94 -20.21 -13.49 -9.58
N GLU A 95 -19.09 -12.79 -9.48
CA GLU A 95 -18.09 -13.00 -8.43
C GLU A 95 -18.58 -12.50 -7.06
N ILE A 96 -19.36 -11.42 -7.02
CA ILE A 96 -20.03 -10.96 -5.79
C ILE A 96 -20.95 -12.05 -5.25
N GLU A 97 -21.80 -12.64 -6.10
CA GLU A 97 -22.68 -13.72 -5.67
C GLU A 97 -21.88 -14.98 -5.28
N ALA A 98 -20.85 -15.31 -6.06
CA ALA A 98 -19.99 -16.45 -5.82
C ALA A 98 -19.23 -16.32 -4.48
N TYR A 99 -18.85 -15.13 -4.05
CA TYR A 99 -18.05 -14.89 -2.84
C TYR A 99 -18.80 -14.16 -1.73
N ARG A 100 -20.14 -14.22 -1.74
CA ARG A 100 -20.98 -13.44 -0.82
C ARG A 100 -20.67 -13.66 0.66
N ILE A 101 -20.29 -14.88 1.05
CA ILE A 101 -20.02 -15.22 2.45
C ILE A 101 -18.73 -14.53 2.91
N LEU A 102 -17.69 -14.63 2.09
CA LEU A 102 -16.44 -13.92 2.30
C LEU A 102 -16.68 -12.41 2.41
N LEU A 103 -17.38 -11.83 1.44
CA LEU A 103 -17.64 -10.40 1.38
C LEU A 103 -18.46 -9.93 2.59
N TYR A 104 -19.48 -10.67 3.00
CA TYR A 104 -20.30 -10.32 4.15
C TYR A 104 -19.53 -10.32 5.48
N GLN A 105 -18.48 -11.12 5.60
CA GLN A 105 -17.71 -11.26 6.84
C GLN A 105 -16.50 -10.31 6.90
N VAL A 106 -15.98 -9.93 5.74
CA VAL A 106 -14.81 -9.05 5.64
C VAL A 106 -15.20 -7.58 5.49
N CYS A 107 -16.36 -7.28 4.90
CA CYS A 107 -16.94 -5.93 4.77
C CYS A 107 -17.85 -5.58 5.95
#